data_AF-A0A3B9V4F2-F1
#
_entry.id   AF-A0A3B9V4F2-F1
#
_cell.length_a   1.000
_cell.length_b   1.000
_cell.length_c   1.000
_cell.angle_alpha   90.00
_cell.angle_beta   90.00
_cell.angle_gamma   90.00
#
_symmetry.space_group_name_H-M   'P 1'
#
loop_
_entity.id
_entity.type
_entity.pdbx_description
1 polymer ?
#
loop_
_entity_poly.entity_id
_entity_poly.type
_entity_poly.pdbx_seq_one_letter_code
_entity_poly.pdbx_strand_id
1 'polypeptide(L)' 'PDMLEVGQSVDVQGTTKGRGFAGVMRRHGFAGGRATHGNSKAHRKP' A
#
# COMPACT_ATOMS: atom_id res chain seq x y z
N PRO A 1 -14.76 -32.91 -13.89
CA PRO A 1 -15.66 -31.88 -13.30
C PRO A 1 -15.06 -30.48 -13.49
N ASP A 2 -15.74 -29.62 -14.24
CA ASP A 2 -15.38 -28.20 -14.30
C ASP A 2 -15.63 -27.59 -12.92
N MET A 3 -14.55 -27.17 -12.27
CA MET A 3 -14.59 -26.68 -10.88
C MET A 3 -15.10 -25.24 -10.77
N LEU A 4 -15.20 -24.51 -11.88
CA LEU A 4 -15.57 -23.10 -11.93
C LEU A 4 -16.46 -22.84 -13.15
N GLU A 5 -17.59 -22.18 -12.93
CA GLU A 5 -18.53 -21.79 -13.99
C GLU A 5 -18.40 -20.31 -14.36
N VAL A 6 -18.66 -19.97 -15.64
CA VAL A 6 -18.61 -18.58 -16.12
C VAL A 6 -19.70 -17.76 -15.44
N GLY A 7 -19.30 -16.70 -14.73
CA GLY A 7 -20.22 -15.81 -14.01
C GLY A 7 -20.38 -16.16 -12.52
N GLN A 8 -19.74 -17.22 -12.05
CA GLN A 8 -19.68 -17.55 -10.62
C GLN A 8 -18.74 -16.59 -9.88
N SER A 9 -19.23 -15.96 -8.80
CA SER A 9 -18.37 -15.20 -7.89
C SER A 9 -17.47 -16.16 -7.10
N VAL A 10 -16.17 -15.87 -7.10
CA VAL A 10 -15.17 -16.67 -6.40
C VAL A 10 -14.29 -15.79 -5.52
N ASP A 11 -14.01 -16.27 -4.32
CA ASP A 11 -13.06 -15.64 -3.41
C ASP A 11 -11.68 -16.25 -3.58
N VAL A 12 -10.66 -15.41 -3.77
CA VAL A 12 -9.27 -15.85 -4.00
C VAL A 12 -8.38 -15.36 -2.86
N GLN A 13 -7.60 -16.29 -2.30
CA GLN A 13 -6.57 -15.98 -1.32
C GLN A 13 -5.19 -16.24 -1.91
N GLY A 14 -4.23 -15.37 -1.60
CA GLY A 14 -2.86 -15.50 -2.06
C GLY A 14 -1.91 -14.54 -1.36
N THR A 15 -0.61 -14.84 -1.44
CA THR A 15 0.41 -14.00 -0.83
C THR A 15 0.69 -12.80 -1.72
N THR A 16 0.57 -11.60 -1.17
CA THR A 16 0.91 -10.37 -1.89
C THR A 16 2.43 -10.24 -2.09
N LYS A 17 2.84 -9.52 -3.15
CA LYS A 17 4.26 -9.21 -3.38
C LYS A 17 4.81 -8.38 -2.22
N GLY A 18 5.77 -8.94 -1.49
CA GLY A 18 6.48 -8.24 -0.41
C GLY A 18 7.13 -6.95 -0.91
N ARG A 19 7.00 -5.87 -0.13
CA ARG A 19 7.56 -4.54 -0.43
C ARG A 19 8.76 -4.17 0.46
N GLY A 20 9.28 -5.13 1.23
CA GLY A 20 10.38 -4.93 2.18
C GLY A 20 10.05 -3.97 3.32
N PHE A 21 11.06 -3.33 3.91
CA PHE A 21 10.87 -2.26 4.87
C PHE A 21 10.34 -1.01 4.15
N ALA A 22 9.12 -0.59 4.51
CA ALA A 22 8.44 0.54 3.89
C ALA A 22 8.20 1.65 4.91
N GLY A 23 8.52 2.89 4.54
CA GLY A 23 8.25 4.07 5.37
C GLY A 23 6.75 4.40 5.49
N VAL A 24 6.41 5.31 6.41
CA VAL A 24 5.02 5.59 6.84
C VAL A 24 4.08 5.98 5.70
N MET A 25 4.56 6.75 4.72
CA MET A 25 3.72 7.15 3.58
C MET A 25 3.30 5.94 2.71
N ARG A 26 4.21 4.99 2.46
CA ARG A 26 3.92 3.82 1.62
C ARG A 26 3.18 2.72 2.38
N ARG A 27 3.42 2.61 3.69
CA ARG A 27 2.81 1.58 4.55
C ARG A 27 1.41 1.96 5.05
N HIS A 28 1.20 3.24 5.36
CA HIS A 28 -0.02 3.73 6.03
C HIS A 28 -0.72 4.88 5.30
N GLY A 29 -0.19 5.35 4.16
CA GLY A 29 -0.83 6.42 3.39
C GLY A 29 -0.69 7.82 3.99
N PHE A 30 0.30 8.06 4.86
CA PHE A 30 0.51 9.38 5.47
C PHE A 30 0.86 10.44 4.41
N ALA A 31 0.32 11.65 4.55
CA ALA A 31 0.52 12.75 3.61
C ALA A 31 1.93 13.39 3.68
N GLY A 32 2.63 13.23 4.82
CA GLY A 32 3.95 13.82 5.05
C GLY A 32 3.88 15.31 5.39
N GLY A 33 5.05 15.91 5.58
CA GLY A 33 5.20 17.35 5.84
C GLY A 33 5.29 18.17 4.55
N ARG A 34 5.11 19.50 4.68
CA ARG A 34 5.24 20.44 3.54
C ARG A 34 6.58 20.28 2.83
N ALA A 35 6.58 20.35 1.49
CA ALA A 35 7.80 20.27 0.70
C ALA A 35 8.65 21.56 0.76
N THR A 36 7.98 22.71 0.88
CA THR A 36 8.60 24.05 0.95
C THR A 36 8.17 24.79 2.22
N HIS A 37 8.62 26.04 2.37
CA HIS A 37 8.33 26.93 3.51
C HIS A 37 8.90 26.46 4.86
N GLY A 38 10.23 26.35 4.93
CA GLY A 38 10.94 26.22 6.21
C GLY A 38 10.88 24.85 6.88
N ASN A 39 10.32 23.83 6.21
CA ASN A 39 10.40 22.46 6.73
C ASN A 39 11.86 21.96 6.68
N SER A 40 12.42 21.61 7.83
CA SER A 40 13.78 21.07 7.95
C SER A 40 13.74 19.56 8.24
N LYS A 41 14.08 18.76 7.22
CA LYS A 41 14.27 17.31 7.29
C LYS A 41 13.06 16.51 7.82
N ALA A 42 11.84 17.03 7.76
CA ALA A 42 10.62 16.35 8.22
C ALA A 42 9.57 16.12 7.11
N HIS A 43 9.95 16.16 5.84
CA HIS A 43 9.01 15.99 4.72
C HIS A 43 8.29 14.64 4.71
N ARG A 44 8.91 13.58 5.24
CA ARG A 44 8.37 12.20 5.23
C ARG A 44 8.39 11.53 6.60
N LYS A 45 8.62 12.32 7.66
CA LYS A 45 8.51 11.85 9.03
C LYS A 45 7.01 11.67 9.37
N PRO A 46 6.68 10.81 10.36
CA PRO A 46 5.31 10.65 10.84
C PRO A 46 4.69 11.98 11.27
#